data_AF-A0A947P850-F1
#
_entry.id   AF-A0A947P850-F1
#
_cell.length_a   1.000
_cell.length_b   1.000
_cell.length_c   1.000
_cell.angle_alpha   90.00
_cell.angle_beta   90.00
_cell.angle_gamma   90.00
#
_symmetry.space_group_name_H-M   'P 1'
#
loop_
_entity.id
_entity.type
_entity.pdbx_description
1 polymer ?
#
loop_
_entity_poly.entity_id
_entity_poly.type
_entity_poly.pdbx_seq_one_letter_code
_entity_poly.pdbx_strand_id
1 'polypeptide(L)'
;MGEELVLLSDKLSLEIYNFQIDKEEVTKYKIDKIPATILVAENGSNPGVRFFGIPSGYEFMSVIEDIIDISNNNHGFSEAMFAEIKKISQMVRIEVFVTPTCPYCPAAVPAATGLALANKNITGDMVEATEFPHLA
;
A
#
# COMPACT_ATOMS: atom_id res chain seq x y z
N MET A 1 2.48 -13.91 6.84
CA MET A 1 1.68 -12.68 7.01
C MET A 1 0.32 -12.79 6.34
N GLY A 2 0.20 -12.71 5.01
CA GLY A 2 -1.11 -12.72 4.33
C GLY A 2 -1.98 -13.94 4.68
N GLU A 3 -1.38 -15.14 4.67
CA GLU A 3 -2.08 -16.39 5.02
C GLU A 3 -2.65 -16.38 6.44
N GLU A 4 -1.96 -15.76 7.40
CA GLU A 4 -2.43 -15.65 8.78
C GLU A 4 -3.56 -14.62 8.90
N LEU A 5 -3.45 -13.49 8.18
CA LEU A 5 -4.46 -12.43 8.21
C LEU A 5 -5.82 -12.89 7.67
N VAL A 6 -5.85 -13.63 6.56
CA VAL A 6 -7.10 -14.11 5.97
C VAL A 6 -7.84 -15.12 6.85
N LEU A 7 -7.15 -15.77 7.79
CA LEU A 7 -7.78 -16.65 8.77
C LEU A 7 -8.51 -15.89 9.88
N LEU A 8 -8.22 -14.60 10.06
CA LEU A 8 -8.81 -13.76 11.11
C LEU A 8 -10.17 -13.16 10.72
N SER A 9 -10.49 -13.09 9.43
CA SER A 9 -11.76 -12.55 8.95
C SER A 9 -12.17 -13.14 7.60
N ASP A 10 -13.46 -13.48 7.49
CA ASP A 10 -14.13 -13.88 6.26
C ASP A 10 -14.20 -12.79 5.17
N LYS A 11 -13.89 -11.54 5.52
CA LYS A 11 -13.85 -10.39 4.60
C LYS A 11 -12.51 -10.24 3.88
N LEU A 12 -11.53 -11.05 4.23
CA LEU A 12 -10.19 -11.00 3.66
C LEU A 12 -9.95 -12.21 2.76
N SER A 13 -9.40 -11.97 1.58
CA SER A 13 -8.92 -13.00 0.67
C SER A 13 -7.45 -12.74 0.34
N LEU A 14 -6.75 -13.81 -0.06
CA LEU A 14 -5.36 -13.73 -0.47
C LEU A 14 -5.21 -14.37 -1.85
N GLU A 15 -4.64 -13.61 -2.77
CA GLU A 15 -4.20 -14.08 -4.07
C GLU A 15 -2.68 -13.99 -4.12
N ILE A 16 -2.02 -15.06 -4.55
CA ILE A 16 -0.56 -15.14 -4.65
C ILE A 16 -0.19 -15.24 -6.12
N TYR A 17 0.63 -14.29 -6.56
CA TYR A 17 1.13 -14.20 -7.93
C TYR A 17 2.64 -14.39 -7.97
N ASN A 18 3.11 -15.07 -9.01
CA ASN A 18 4.51 -15.20 -9.36
C ASN A 18 4.94 -14.07 -10.29
N PHE A 19 5.94 -13.30 -9.86
CA PHE A 19 6.44 -12.13 -10.57
C PHE A 19 6.91 -12.38 -12.02
N GLN A 20 7.40 -13.59 -12.34
CA GLN A 20 7.90 -13.91 -13.67
C GLN A 20 6.84 -14.50 -14.60
N ILE A 21 5.86 -15.20 -14.02
CA ILE A 21 4.84 -15.96 -14.76
C ILE A 21 3.58 -15.11 -14.94
N ASP A 22 3.09 -14.47 -13.89
CA ASP A 22 1.82 -13.75 -13.85
C ASP A 22 1.99 -12.28 -14.30
N LYS A 23 2.49 -12.12 -15.53
CA LYS A 23 2.89 -10.81 -16.08
C LYS A 23 1.73 -9.82 -16.24
N GLU A 24 0.51 -10.32 -16.45
CA GLU A 24 -0.68 -9.48 -16.53
C GLU A 24 -0.89 -8.74 -15.20
N GLU A 25 -0.77 -9.46 -14.09
CA GLU A 25 -1.05 -8.91 -12.75
C GLU A 25 0.08 -8.00 -12.30
N VAL A 26 1.32 -8.37 -12.59
CA VAL A 26 2.51 -7.52 -12.38
C VAL A 26 2.36 -6.19 -13.11
N THR A 27 1.89 -6.21 -14.36
CA THR A 27 1.66 -4.99 -15.15
C THR A 27 0.47 -4.19 -14.61
N LYS A 28 -0.65 -4.87 -14.31
CA LYS A 28 -1.88 -4.27 -13.77
C LYS A 28 -1.63 -3.49 -12.48
N TYR A 29 -0.88 -4.08 -11.56
CA TYR A 29 -0.56 -3.48 -10.26
C TYR A 29 0.75 -2.67 -10.25
N LYS A 30 1.39 -2.52 -11.43
CA LYS A 30 2.64 -1.77 -11.65
C LYS A 30 3.76 -2.19 -10.69
N ILE A 31 3.93 -3.50 -10.51
CA ILE A 31 4.91 -4.08 -9.58
C ILE A 31 6.26 -4.14 -10.27
N ASP A 32 7.27 -3.55 -9.64
CA ASP A 32 8.63 -3.45 -10.18
C ASP A 32 9.69 -4.07 -9.26
N LYS A 33 9.30 -4.50 -8.06
CA LYS A 33 10.15 -5.14 -7.05
C LYS A 33 9.36 -6.19 -6.28
N ILE A 34 10.06 -7.14 -5.69
CA ILE A 34 9.52 -8.20 -4.84
C ILE A 34 10.38 -8.40 -3.58
N PRO A 35 9.81 -8.91 -2.47
CA PRO A 35 8.40 -9.26 -2.29
C PRO A 35 7.50 -8.01 -2.30
N ALA A 36 6.27 -8.15 -2.78
CA ALA A 36 5.30 -7.07 -2.85
C ALA A 36 3.93 -7.55 -2.36
N THR A 37 3.31 -6.75 -1.49
CA THR A 37 1.93 -6.93 -1.03
C THR A 37 1.11 -5.74 -1.53
N ILE A 38 -0.06 -6.00 -2.09
CA ILE A 38 -0.97 -4.98 -2.62
C ILE A 38 -2.31 -5.16 -1.92
N LEU A 39 -2.93 -4.05 -1.52
CA LEU A 39 -4.27 -4.08 -0.95
C LEU A 39 -5.27 -3.66 -2.03
N VAL A 40 -6.29 -4.48 -2.25
CA VAL A 40 -7.34 -4.26 -3.25
C VAL A 40 -8.69 -4.37 -2.55
N ALA A 41 -9.62 -3.47 -2.88
CA ALA A 41 -10.96 -3.52 -2.33
C ALA A 41 -11.78 -4.65 -2.96
N GLU A 42 -12.77 -5.17 -2.23
CA GLU A 42 -13.65 -6.28 -2.68
C GLU A 42 -14.31 -6.01 -4.04
N ASN A 43 -14.64 -4.76 -4.33
CA ASN A 43 -15.22 -4.34 -5.61
C ASN A 43 -14.22 -4.31 -6.78
N GLY A 44 -12.99 -4.79 -6.57
CA GLY A 44 -11.91 -4.81 -7.55
C GLY A 44 -11.19 -3.46 -7.73
N SER A 45 -11.56 -2.43 -6.96
CA SER A 45 -10.87 -1.14 -6.99
C SER A 45 -9.48 -1.28 -6.38
N ASN A 46 -8.47 -0.87 -7.14
CA ASN A 46 -7.10 -0.76 -6.66
C ASN A 46 -6.84 0.68 -6.17
N PRO A 47 -6.71 0.91 -4.86
CA PRO A 47 -6.39 2.22 -4.29
C PRO A 47 -4.94 2.65 -4.54
N GLY A 48 -4.08 1.79 -5.09
CA GLY A 48 -2.68 2.13 -5.33
C GLY A 48 -1.80 2.03 -4.08
N VAL A 49 -2.23 1.28 -3.06
CA VAL A 49 -1.52 1.03 -1.80
C VAL A 49 -0.67 -0.24 -1.93
N ARG A 50 0.64 -0.12 -1.72
CA ARG A 50 1.61 -1.21 -1.95
C ARG A 50 2.69 -1.22 -0.87
N PHE A 51 3.12 -2.41 -0.50
CA PHE A 51 4.22 -2.65 0.44
C PHE A 51 5.28 -3.49 -0.27
N PHE A 52 6.49 -2.97 -0.36
CA PHE A 52 7.65 -3.66 -0.91
C PHE A 52 8.59 -4.07 0.23
N GLY A 53 8.91 -5.36 0.30
CA GLY A 53 9.57 -5.98 1.44
C GLY A 53 8.55 -6.59 2.40
N ILE A 54 9.00 -7.07 3.55
CA ILE A 54 8.12 -7.62 4.59
C ILE A 54 7.71 -6.50 5.55
N PRO A 55 6.44 -6.02 5.52
CA PRO A 55 5.97 -5.02 6.48
C PRO A 55 5.82 -5.68 7.86
N SER A 56 6.86 -5.54 8.67
CA SER A 56 7.00 -6.15 9.99
C SER A 56 7.35 -5.11 11.05
N GLY A 57 7.32 -5.50 12.32
CA GLY A 57 7.53 -4.56 13.42
C GLY A 57 6.43 -3.51 13.47
N TYR A 58 6.81 -2.23 13.50
CA TYR A 58 5.83 -1.13 13.54
C TYR A 58 4.99 -1.02 12.26
N GLU A 59 5.53 -1.41 11.11
CA GLU A 59 4.88 -1.26 9.80
C GLU A 59 3.78 -2.31 9.57
N PHE A 60 3.76 -3.38 10.36
CA PHE A 60 2.64 -4.32 10.32
C PHE A 60 1.32 -3.64 10.71
N MET A 61 1.36 -2.66 11.62
CA MET A 61 0.16 -1.90 11.98
C MET A 61 -0.36 -1.07 10.80
N SER A 62 0.53 -0.50 9.99
CA SER A 62 0.13 0.25 8.79
C SER A 62 -0.64 -0.63 7.78
N VAL A 63 -0.26 -1.90 7.64
CA VAL A 63 -1.02 -2.86 6.81
C VAL A 63 -2.44 -3.05 7.35
N ILE A 64 -2.59 -3.20 8.68
CA ILE A 64 -3.91 -3.39 9.30
C ILE A 64 -4.77 -2.14 9.16
N GLU A 65 -4.19 -0.97 9.41
CA GLU A 65 -4.87 0.32 9.27
C GLU A 65 -5.33 0.55 7.83
N ASP A 66 -4.48 0.30 6.84
CA ASP A 66 -4.84 0.46 5.42
C ASP A 66 -5.94 -0.54 4.99
N ILE A 67 -5.93 -1.77 5.49
CA ILE A 67 -7.03 -2.73 5.24
C ILE A 67 -8.37 -2.16 5.73
N ILE A 68 -8.38 -1.61 6.95
CA ILE A 68 -9.58 -1.01 7.56
C ILE A 68 -10.01 0.24 6.78
N ASP A 69 -9.07 1.10 6.43
CA ASP A 69 -9.33 2.36 5.74
C ASP A 69 -9.84 2.12 4.31
N ILE A 70 -9.26 1.17 3.58
CA ILE A 70 -9.76 0.74 2.26
C ILE A 70 -11.16 0.15 2.40
N SER A 71 -11.40 -0.71 3.40
CA SER A 71 -12.72 -1.30 3.63
C SER A 71 -13.80 -0.25 3.95
N ASN A 72 -13.42 0.85 4.63
CA ASN A 72 -14.33 1.94 4.98
C ASN A 72 -14.36 3.08 3.95
N ASN A 73 -13.53 3.00 2.90
CA ASN A 73 -13.25 4.09 1.97
C ASN A 73 -12.87 5.41 2.69
N ASN A 74 -12.05 5.28 3.74
CA ASN A 74 -11.59 6.37 4.59
C ASN A 74 -10.14 6.74 4.26
N HIS A 75 -9.92 7.89 3.63
CA HIS A 75 -8.57 8.37 3.30
C HIS A 75 -7.94 9.27 4.38
N GLY A 76 -8.62 9.48 5.53
CA GLY A 76 -8.04 10.22 6.67
C GLY A 76 -7.84 11.73 6.48
N PHE A 77 -8.33 12.33 5.39
CA PHE A 77 -8.14 13.75 5.09
C PHE A 77 -9.43 14.55 5.26
N SER A 78 -9.30 15.83 5.65
CA SER A 78 -10.43 16.77 5.68
C SER A 78 -10.99 17.01 4.27
N GLU A 79 -12.26 17.42 4.19
CA GLU A 79 -12.92 17.70 2.89
C GLU A 79 -12.17 18.75 2.07
N ALA A 80 -11.64 19.78 2.73
CA ALA A 80 -10.84 20.82 2.07
C ALA A 80 -9.57 20.26 1.44
N MET A 81 -8.85 19.40 2.16
CA MET A 81 -7.63 18.77 1.65
C MET A 81 -7.95 17.73 0.57
N PHE A 82 -9.02 16.95 0.74
CA PHE A 82 -9.48 16.00 -0.26
C PHE A 82 -9.84 16.68 -1.59
N ALA A 83 -10.48 17.86 -1.53
CA ALA A 83 -10.80 18.66 -2.71
C ALA A 83 -9.54 19.11 -3.47
N GLU A 84 -8.45 19.45 -2.77
CA GLU A 84 -7.17 19.76 -3.41
C GLU A 84 -6.48 18.51 -3.96
N ILE A 85 -6.44 17.41 -3.20
CA ILE A 85 -5.83 16.14 -3.64
C ILE A 85 -6.47 15.64 -4.93
N LYS A 86 -7.80 15.75 -5.08
CA LYS A 86 -8.52 15.37 -6.31
C LYS A 86 -8.10 16.14 -7.55
N LYS A 87 -7.53 17.34 -7.42
CA LYS A 87 -7.07 18.15 -8.57
C LYS A 87 -5.78 17.60 -9.18
N ILE A 88 -5.08 16.70 -8.50
CA ILE A 88 -3.86 16.08 -9.01
C ILE A 88 -4.23 15.15 -10.18
N SER A 89 -3.94 15.60 -11.40
CA SER A 89 -4.21 14.88 -12.64
C SER A 89 -3.00 14.12 -13.18
N GLN A 90 -1.80 14.49 -12.74
CA GLN A 90 -0.56 13.82 -13.10
C GLN A 90 -0.40 12.53 -12.31
N MET A 91 0.23 11.52 -12.92
CA MET A 91 0.62 10.30 -12.22
C MET A 91 1.71 10.63 -11.20
N VAL A 92 1.49 10.28 -9.94
CA VAL A 92 2.44 10.48 -8.84
C VAL A 92 2.70 9.13 -8.17
N ARG A 93 3.97 8.83 -7.91
CA ARG A 93 4.38 7.71 -7.09
C ARG A 93 5.09 8.25 -5.86
N ILE A 94 4.58 7.92 -4.69
CA ILE A 94 5.16 8.29 -3.40
C ILE A 94 5.79 7.04 -2.83
N GLU A 95 7.12 7.04 -2.68
CA GLU A 95 7.87 5.94 -2.06
C GLU A 95 8.35 6.39 -0.67
N VAL A 96 7.88 5.70 0.36
CA VAL A 96 8.24 5.93 1.75
C VAL A 96 9.18 4.82 2.18
N PHE A 97 10.45 5.17 2.33
CA PHE A 97 11.49 4.24 2.80
C PHE A 97 11.46 4.15 4.33
N VAL A 98 11.35 2.94 4.84
CA VAL A 98 11.25 2.66 6.27
C VAL A 98 12.22 1.56 6.68
N THR A 99 12.47 1.44 7.97
CA THR A 99 13.17 0.29 8.56
C THR A 99 12.31 -0.26 9.71
N PRO A 100 12.28 -1.58 9.99
CA PRO A 100 11.35 -2.18 10.95
C PRO A 100 11.40 -1.59 12.36
N THR A 101 12.53 -1.00 12.75
CA THR A 101 12.77 -0.43 14.09
C THR A 101 12.67 1.10 14.14
N CYS A 102 12.31 1.78 13.04
CA CYS A 102 12.19 3.23 12.99
C CYS A 102 10.88 3.68 13.68
N PRO A 103 10.94 4.41 14.81
CA PRO A 103 9.72 4.80 15.52
C PRO A 103 9.00 6.01 14.91
N TYR A 104 9.63 6.69 13.93
CA TYR A 104 9.12 7.95 13.34
C TYR A 104 8.52 7.77 11.94
N CYS A 105 8.86 6.66 11.28
CA CYS A 105 8.33 6.25 9.99
C CYS A 105 6.81 5.95 9.97
N PRO A 106 6.16 5.49 11.06
CA PRO A 106 4.76 5.09 11.04
C PRO A 106 3.75 6.19 10.69
N ALA A 107 4.12 7.47 10.70
CA ALA A 107 3.23 8.55 10.24
C ALA A 107 3.30 8.78 8.73
N ALA A 108 4.42 8.44 8.10
CA ALA A 108 4.66 8.74 6.68
C ALA A 108 3.95 7.73 5.76
N VAL A 109 3.92 6.45 6.14
CA VAL A 109 3.26 5.40 5.35
C VAL A 109 1.74 5.66 5.25
N PRO A 110 0.97 5.82 6.36
CA PRO A 110 -0.47 6.12 6.27
C PRO A 110 -0.79 7.40 5.49
N ALA A 111 0.08 8.41 5.55
CA ALA A 111 -0.10 9.62 4.75
C ALA A 111 0.03 9.35 3.25
N ALA A 112 1.01 8.53 2.84
CA ALA A 112 1.21 8.16 1.44
C ALA A 112 0.09 7.23 0.93
N THR A 113 -0.32 6.24 1.71
CA THR A 113 -1.38 5.29 1.35
C THR A 113 -2.75 5.96 1.36
N GLY A 114 -3.02 6.86 2.30
CA GLY A 114 -4.22 7.72 2.29
C GLY A 114 -4.31 8.60 1.05
N LEU A 115 -3.19 9.16 0.57
CA LEU A 115 -3.16 9.94 -0.68
C LEU A 115 -3.50 9.07 -1.89
N ALA A 116 -3.00 7.84 -1.93
CA ALA A 116 -3.33 6.87 -2.97
C ALA A 116 -4.83 6.52 -2.95
N LEU A 117 -5.39 6.22 -1.78
CA LEU A 117 -6.81 5.95 -1.60
C LEU A 117 -7.69 7.14 -2.01
N ALA A 118 -7.22 8.37 -1.78
CA ALA A 118 -7.94 9.59 -2.15
C ALA A 118 -7.91 9.92 -3.66
N ASN A 119 -6.91 9.45 -4.41
CA ASN A 119 -6.75 9.79 -5.82
C ASN A 119 -6.07 8.68 -6.63
N LYS A 120 -6.78 8.14 -7.61
CA LYS A 120 -6.32 7.07 -8.54
C LYS A 120 -5.03 7.36 -9.32
N ASN A 121 -4.62 8.62 -9.42
CA ASN A 121 -3.37 9.00 -10.08
C ASN A 121 -2.16 8.90 -9.14
N ILE A 122 -2.38 8.67 -7.85
CA ILE A 122 -1.35 8.55 -6.82
C ILE A 122 -1.19 7.08 -6.44
N THR A 123 0.06 6.66 -6.27
CA THR A 123 0.41 5.39 -5.64
C THR A 123 1.22 5.65 -4.38
N GLY A 124 0.91 4.93 -3.31
CA GLY A 124 1.56 5.01 -2.02
C GLY A 124 2.29 3.70 -1.75
N ASP A 125 3.61 3.77 -1.78
CA ASP A 125 4.50 2.63 -1.66
C ASP A 125 5.28 2.73 -0.35
N MET A 126 5.09 1.77 0.54
CA MET A 126 6.06 1.52 1.61
C MET A 126 7.20 0.65 1.04
N VAL A 127 8.45 1.01 1.34
CA VAL A 127 9.64 0.26 0.93
C VAL A 127 10.51 -0.02 2.16
N GLU A 128 10.70 -1.29 2.48
CA GLU A 128 11.62 -1.69 3.55
C GLU A 128 13.07 -1.53 3.06
N ALA A 129 13.77 -0.52 3.58
CA ALA A 129 15.07 -0.10 3.02
C ALA A 129 16.17 -1.16 3.16
N THR A 130 16.11 -2.04 4.16
CA THR A 130 17.13 -3.08 4.40
C THR A 130 17.09 -4.19 3.35
N GLU A 131 15.91 -4.50 2.82
CA GLU A 131 15.66 -5.48 1.76
C GLU A 131 15.97 -4.89 0.36
N PHE A 132 15.96 -3.57 0.22
CA PHE A 132 16.28 -2.86 -1.03
C PHE A 132 17.47 -1.88 -0.89
N PRO A 133 18.68 -2.35 -0.51
CA PRO A 133 19.82 -1.47 -0.27
C PRO A 133 20.35 -0.74 -1.51
N HIS A 134 19.91 -1.13 -2.71
CA HIS A 134 20.26 -0.46 -3.96
C HIS A 134 19.37 0.76 -4.28
N LEU A 135 18.30 0.96 -3.50
CA LEU A 135 17.37 2.09 -3.64
C LEU A 135 17.56 3.18 -2.57
N ALA A 136 18.35 2.90 -1.52
CA ALA A 136 18.55 3.77 -0.36
C ALA A 136 19.96 4.38 -0.31
#